data_AF-A0A939NB29-F1
#
_entry.id   AF-A0A939NB29-F1
#
_cell.length_a   1.000
_cell.length_b   1.000
_cell.length_c   1.000
_cell.angle_alpha   90.00
_cell.angle_beta   90.00
_cell.angle_gamma   90.00
#
_symmetry.space_group_name_H-M   'P 1'
#
loop_
_entity.id
_entity.type
_entity.pdbx_description
1 polymer ?
#
loop_
_entity_poly.entity_id
_entity_poly.type
_entity_poly.pdbx_seq_one_letter_code
_entity_poly.pdbx_strand_id
1 'polypeptide(L)'
;MRYTYSNLYGDKNAKAAVPPAISTLLSASSISDTKGFSARLLRTGWLYVFEEGEFPTRLDTKGQLLIFKHVVQHYDNGYVYSDDDNSSEAASAKEKGMQRKGLSLVCVTH
;
A
#
# COMPACT_ATOMS: atom_id res chain seq x y z
N MET A 1 9.21 12.77 4.48
CA MET A 1 7.98 12.10 4.00
C MET A 1 8.00 12.07 2.49
N ARG A 2 7.62 10.95 1.86
CA ARG A 2 7.47 10.86 0.39
C ARG A 2 5.98 10.73 0.11
N TYR A 3 5.39 11.74 -0.49
CA TYR A 3 4.01 11.69 -0.97
C TYR A 3 4.04 11.26 -2.43
N THR A 4 3.19 10.31 -2.78
CA THR A 4 2.89 10.01 -4.18
C THR A 4 1.57 10.65 -4.55
N TYR A 5 1.53 11.24 -5.74
CA TYR A 5 0.36 11.84 -6.34
C TYR A 5 -0.10 10.93 -7.48
N SER A 6 -1.33 10.47 -7.43
CA SER A 6 -1.98 9.78 -8.54
C SER A 6 -3.29 10.47 -8.86
N ASN A 7 -3.43 10.95 -10.10
CA ASN A 7 -4.71 11.34 -10.67
C ASN A 7 -5.38 10.06 -11.20
N LEU A 8 -6.48 9.65 -10.57
CA LEU A 8 -7.17 8.40 -10.89
C LEU A 8 -8.25 8.57 -11.97
N TYR A 9 -8.47 9.79 -12.48
CA TYR A 9 -9.35 9.98 -13.64
C TYR A 9 -8.62 9.60 -14.93
N GLY A 10 -8.99 8.44 -15.48
CA GLY A 10 -8.72 8.07 -16.87
C GLY A 10 -9.54 8.89 -17.90
N ASP A 11 -10.21 9.95 -17.47
CA ASP A 11 -10.96 10.83 -18.35
C ASP A 11 -10.04 11.87 -19.00
N LYS A 12 -9.95 11.82 -20.33
CA LYS A 12 -9.18 12.76 -21.17
C LYS A 12 -9.70 14.20 -21.06
N ASN A 13 -10.88 14.39 -20.46
CA ASN A 13 -11.50 15.69 -20.19
C ASN A 13 -11.36 16.16 -18.74
N ALA A 14 -10.71 15.38 -17.86
CA ALA A 14 -10.42 15.81 -16.50
C ALA A 14 -9.44 17.00 -16.57
N LYS A 15 -9.98 18.22 -16.54
CA LYS A 15 -9.19 19.45 -16.50
C LYS A 15 -8.21 19.35 -15.33
N ALA A 16 -6.96 19.72 -15.59
CA ALA A 16 -5.94 19.85 -14.55
C ALA A 16 -6.48 20.75 -13.42
N ALA A 17 -6.91 20.13 -12.32
CA ALA A 17 -7.43 20.83 -11.16
C ALA A 17 -6.29 20.99 -10.15
N VAL A 18 -6.36 22.04 -9.34
CA VAL A 18 -5.44 22.16 -8.21
C VAL A 18 -5.83 21.09 -7.17
N PRO A 19 -4.88 20.27 -6.69
CA PRO A 19 -5.17 19.30 -5.64
C PRO A 19 -5.78 20.00 -4.41
N PRO A 20 -6.80 19.40 -3.77
CA PRO A 20 -7.25 19.83 -2.46
C PRO A 20 -6.11 19.83 -1.43
N ALA A 21 -6.29 20.55 -0.32
CA ALA A 21 -5.34 20.55 0.77
C ALA A 21 -5.09 19.11 1.28
N ILE A 22 -3.87 18.82 1.74
CA ILE A 22 -3.51 17.46 2.15
C ILE A 22 -4.35 16.97 3.34
N SER A 23 -4.78 17.86 4.23
CA SER A 23 -5.72 17.54 5.30
C SER A 23 -7.04 16.99 4.75
N THR A 24 -7.57 17.63 3.70
CA THR A 24 -8.76 17.17 2.99
C THR A 24 -8.54 15.82 2.33
N LEU A 25 -7.38 15.61 1.68
CA LEU A 25 -7.07 14.32 1.05
C LEU A 25 -6.92 13.18 2.06
N LEU A 26 -6.42 13.47 3.27
CA LEU A 26 -6.25 12.47 4.33
C LEU A 26 -7.55 12.19 5.12
N SER A 27 -8.53 13.10 5.08
CA SER A 27 -9.81 12.96 5.79
C SER A 27 -10.99 12.58 4.90
N ALA A 28 -10.82 12.57 3.58
CA ALA A 28 -11.89 12.30 2.64
C ALA A 28 -12.32 10.82 2.69
N SER A 29 -13.63 10.60 2.70
CA SER A 29 -14.25 9.28 2.64
C SER A 29 -14.72 8.88 1.24
N SER A 30 -14.66 9.81 0.27
CA SER A 30 -15.06 9.55 -1.11
C SER A 30 -14.10 10.20 -2.13
N ILE A 31 -14.04 9.63 -3.33
CA ILE A 31 -13.21 10.14 -4.44
C ILE A 31 -13.74 11.45 -5.03
N SER A 32 -15.04 11.71 -4.86
CA SER A 32 -15.69 12.96 -5.26
C SER A 32 -15.18 14.12 -4.41
N ASP A 33 -14.99 13.90 -3.10
CA ASP A 33 -14.47 14.91 -2.17
C ASP A 33 -13.02 15.29 -2.47
N THR A 34 -12.26 14.33 -3.00
CA THR A 34 -10.86 14.55 -3.37
C THR A 34 -10.69 15.05 -4.80
N LYS A 35 -11.76 15.23 -5.58
CA LYS A 35 -11.71 15.57 -7.01
C LYS A 35 -10.89 14.57 -7.85
N GLY A 36 -10.84 13.30 -7.43
CA GLY A 36 -10.04 12.26 -8.10
C GLY A 36 -8.56 12.21 -7.71
N PHE A 37 -8.16 13.03 -6.74
CA PHE A 37 -6.81 13.02 -6.20
C PHE A 37 -6.72 12.01 -5.07
N SER A 38 -5.57 11.35 -4.93
CA SER A 38 -5.27 10.56 -3.74
C SER A 38 -3.92 10.98 -3.16
N ALA A 39 -3.86 11.09 -1.84
CA ALA A 39 -2.61 11.27 -1.11
C ALA A 39 -2.38 10.06 -0.23
N ARG A 40 -1.18 9.48 -0.31
CA ARG A 40 -0.77 8.37 0.55
C ARG A 40 0.62 8.63 1.11
N LEU A 41 0.78 8.32 2.40
CA LEU A 41 2.09 8.27 3.04
C LEU A 41 2.77 6.96 2.65
N LEU A 42 3.84 7.06 1.86
CA LEU A 42 4.68 5.91 1.57
C LEU A 42 5.39 5.48 2.84
N ARG A 43 5.12 4.25 3.27
CA ARG A 43 5.79 3.62 4.42
C ARG A 43 6.91 2.71 3.90
N THR A 44 8.06 2.72 4.57
CA THR A 44 9.16 1.81 4.25
C THR A 44 8.67 0.37 4.34
N GLY A 45 9.03 -0.45 3.35
CA GLY A 45 8.56 -1.84 3.27
C GLY A 45 7.13 -1.99 2.75
N TRP A 46 6.54 -0.97 2.11
CA TRP A 46 5.25 -1.10 1.44
C TRP A 46 5.39 -0.90 -0.06
N LEU A 47 4.65 -1.69 -0.84
CA LEU A 47 4.58 -1.63 -2.29
C LEU A 47 3.13 -1.32 -2.70
N TYR A 48 2.96 -0.37 -3.61
CA TYR A 48 1.67 0.05 -4.14
C TYR A 48 1.65 -0.21 -5.63
N VAL A 49 0.64 -0.95 -6.11
CA VAL A 49 0.47 -1.28 -7.53
C VAL A 49 -0.89 -0.77 -7.95
N PHE A 50 -0.91 0.20 -8.87
CA PHE A 50 -2.14 0.60 -9.53
C PHE A 50 -2.29 -0.22 -10.81
N GLU A 51 -3.38 -0.95 -10.92
CA GLU A 51 -3.70 -1.69 -12.13
C GLU A 51 -4.41 -0.76 -13.11
N GLU A 52 -3.85 -0.60 -14.31
CA GLU A 52 -4.46 0.20 -15.38
C GLU A 52 -5.18 -0.72 -16.37
N GLY A 53 -6.39 -0.33 -16.78
CA GLY A 53 -7.19 -1.05 -17.79
C GLY A 53 -8.24 -2.00 -17.22
N GLU A 54 -8.76 -2.88 -18.08
CA GLU A 54 -9.79 -3.86 -17.75
C GLU A 54 -9.23 -5.28 -17.62
N PHE A 55 -9.70 -6.02 -16.61
CA PHE A 55 -9.27 -7.38 -16.27
C PHE A 55 -10.45 -8.36 -16.41
N PRO A 56 -10.81 -8.77 -17.65
CA PRO A 56 -12.01 -9.55 -17.93
C PRO A 56 -12.01 -10.97 -17.32
N THR A 57 -10.88 -11.43 -16.78
CA THR A 57 -10.74 -12.72 -16.09
C THR A 57 -11.12 -12.66 -14.61
N ARG A 58 -11.47 -11.47 -14.08
CA ARG A 58 -11.84 -11.24 -12.68
C ARG A 58 -13.33 -10.91 -12.55
N LEU A 59 -13.90 -11.14 -11.36
CA LEU A 59 -15.27 -10.75 -11.03
C LEU A 59 -15.44 -9.22 -11.05
N ASP A 60 -14.42 -8.48 -10.61
CA ASP A 60 -14.32 -7.04 -10.82
C ASP A 60 -13.35 -6.79 -11.97
N THR A 61 -13.88 -6.25 -13.07
CA THR A 61 -13.10 -6.03 -14.29
C THR A 61 -12.35 -4.72 -14.28
N LYS A 62 -12.57 -3.84 -13.29
CA LYS A 62 -11.86 -2.56 -13.20
C LYS A 62 -10.50 -2.74 -12.55
N GLY A 63 -9.52 -1.95 -12.99
CA GLY A 63 -8.24 -1.85 -12.32
C GLY A 63 -8.38 -1.36 -10.88
N GLN A 64 -7.67 -2.02 -9.96
CA GLN A 64 -7.71 -1.72 -8.53
C GLN A 64 -6.34 -1.25 -8.04
N LEU A 65 -6.32 -0.56 -6.90
CA LEU A 65 -5.09 -0.23 -6.20
C LEU A 65 -4.78 -1.33 -5.19
N LEU A 66 -3.73 -2.09 -5.48
CA LEU A 66 -3.22 -3.17 -4.63
C LEU A 66 -2.14 -2.62 -3.71
N ILE A 67 -2.24 -2.96 -2.42
CA ILE A 67 -1.28 -2.55 -1.40
C ILE A 67 -0.64 -3.79 -0.79
N PHE A 68 0.66 -3.91 -0.94
CA PHE A 68 1.45 -4.98 -0.33
C PHE A 68 2.34 -4.44 0.79
N LYS A 69 2.45 -5.21 1.86
CA LYS A 69 3.50 -5.04 2.86
C LYS A 69 4.58 -6.08 2.60
N HIS A 70 5.82 -5.61 2.44
CA HIS A 70 7.00 -6.46 2.51
C HIS A 70 7.13 -6.96 3.94
N VAL A 71 7.11 -8.27 4.08
CA VAL A 71 7.20 -8.96 5.36
C VAL A 71 8.49 -9.78 5.36
N VAL A 72 9.31 -9.57 6.39
CA VAL A 72 10.41 -10.48 6.71
C VAL A 72 10.00 -11.25 7.95
N GLN A 73 10.07 -12.58 7.82
CA GLN A 73 9.88 -13.52 8.90
C GLN A 73 11.26 -14.03 9.32
N HIS A 74 11.53 -13.95 10.62
CA HIS A 74 12.74 -14.43 11.26
C HIS A 74 12.40 -15.70 12.03
N TYR A 75 13.16 -16.76 11.80
CA TYR A 75 12.98 -18.05 12.44
C TYR A 75 14.11 -18.29 13.41
N ASP A 76 13.75 -18.47 14.68
CA ASP A 76 14.70 -18.82 15.73
C ASP A 76 14.06 -19.80 16.71
N ASN A 77 14.79 -20.86 17.07
CA ASN A 77 14.35 -21.91 17.99
C ASN A 77 12.93 -22.48 17.74
N GLY A 78 12.51 -22.59 16.47
CA GLY A 78 11.20 -23.12 16.09
C GLY A 78 10.04 -22.11 16.14
N TYR A 79 10.31 -20.86 16.49
CA TYR A 79 9.35 -19.76 16.52
C TYR A 79 9.53 -18.83 15.31
N VAL A 80 8.48 -18.06 15.00
CA VAL A 80 8.44 -17.11 13.89
C VAL A 80 8.20 -15.71 14.42
N TYR A 81 9.08 -14.79 14.06
CA TYR A 81 9.04 -13.39 14.44
C TYR A 81 8.90 -12.51 13.21
N SER A 82 8.14 -11.42 13.32
CA SER A 82 8.00 -10.45 12.22
C SER A 82 8.92 -9.24 12.43
N ASP A 83 9.14 -8.46 11.37
CA ASP A 83 9.88 -7.21 11.48
C ASP A 83 9.27 -6.22 12.49
N ASP A 84 7.95 -6.23 12.67
CA ASP A 84 7.27 -5.34 13.61
C ASP A 84 7.30 -5.84 15.06
N ASP A 85 7.83 -7.04 15.31
CA ASP A 85 7.97 -7.61 16.65
C ASP A 85 9.16 -6.97 17.39
N ASN A 86 8.86 -6.33 18.52
CA ASN A 86 9.82 -5.60 19.34
C ASN A 86 10.24 -6.38 20.61
N SER A 87 9.92 -7.66 20.70
CA SER A 87 10.40 -8.53 21.78
C SER A 87 11.92 -8.74 21.71
N SER A 88 12.52 -9.07 22.85
CA SER A 88 13.94 -9.44 22.95
C SER A 88 14.30 -10.65 22.08
N GLU A 89 13.37 -11.60 21.99
CA GLU A 89 13.46 -12.82 21.22
C GLU A 89 13.45 -12.51 19.72
N ALA A 90 12.56 -11.59 19.28
CA ALA A 90 12.56 -11.10 17.91
C ALA A 90 13.86 -10.36 17.57
N ALA A 91 14.45 -9.59 18.50
CA ALA A 91 15.74 -8.94 18.29
C ALA A 91 16.87 -9.97 18.07
N SER A 92 16.92 -11.03 18.90
CA SER A 92 17.86 -12.14 18.72
C SER A 92 17.63 -12.87 17.39
N ALA A 93 16.38 -13.15 17.04
CA ALA A 93 16.02 -13.82 15.79
C ALA A 93 16.40 -12.97 14.55
N LYS A 94 16.30 -11.64 14.64
CA LYS A 94 16.72 -10.71 13.58
C LYS A 94 18.23 -10.71 13.34
N GLU A 95 19.02 -10.93 14.39
CA GLU A 95 20.48 -10.98 14.31
C GLU A 95 21.02 -12.35 13.88
N LYS A 96 20.40 -13.44 14.34
CA LYS A 96 20.98 -14.81 14.26
C LYS A 96 20.08 -15.84 13.57
N GLY A 97 18.79 -15.56 13.45
CA GLY A 97 17.79 -16.48 12.91
C GLY A 97 17.82 -16.57 11.38
N MET A 98 17.15 -17.59 10.84
CA MET A 98 16.96 -17.73 9.40
C MET A 98 15.88 -16.77 8.92
N GLN A 99 16.09 -16.13 7.77
CA GLN A 99 15.15 -15.15 7.21
C GLN A 99 14.36 -15.72 6.03
N ARG A 100 13.06 -15.43 5.98
CA ARG A 100 12.22 -15.59 4.79
C ARG A 100 11.55 -14.27 4.43
N LYS A 101 11.65 -13.89 3.17
CA LYS A 101 11.08 -12.63 2.65
C LYS A 101 9.85 -12.91 1.80
N GLY A 102 8.86 -12.02 1.87
CA GLY A 102 7.64 -12.12 1.08
C GLY A 102 6.88 -10.81 0.99
N LEU A 103 5.82 -10.83 0.18
CA LEU A 103 4.85 -9.75 0.09
C LEU A 103 3.50 -10.28 0.57
N SER A 104 2.85 -9.54 1.46
CA SER A 104 1.49 -9.82 1.91
C SER A 104 0.55 -8.75 1.36
N LEU A 105 -0.52 -9.15 0.67
CA LEU A 105 -1.58 -8.24 0.22
C LEU A 105 -2.39 -7.79 1.44
N VAL A 106 -2.35 -6.49 1.73
CA VAL A 106 -3.01 -5.91 2.91
C VAL A 106 -4.39 -5.35 2.57
N CYS A 107 -4.54 -4.80 1.37
CA CYS A 107 -5.79 -4.15 0.98
C CYS A 107 -5.95 -4.11 -0.54
N VAL A 108 -7.22 -4.23 -0.94
CA VAL A 108 -7.73 -4.02 -2.29
C VAL A 108 -8.80 -2.95 -2.16
N THR A 109 -8.62 -1.80 -2.82
CA THR A 109 -9.66 -0.78 -2.87
C THR A 109 -10.57 -1.02 -4.06
N HIS A 110 -11.87 -1.11 -3.81
CA HIS A 110 -12.94 -1.16 -4.83
C HIS A 110 -13.37 0.26 -5.20
#